data_AF-A0A2N0MAG4-F1
#
_entry.id   AF-A0A2N0MAG4-F1
#
_cell.length_a   1.000
_cell.length_b   1.000
_cell.length_c   1.000
_cell.angle_alpha   90.00
_cell.angle_beta   90.00
_cell.angle_gamma   90.00
#
_symmetry.space_group_name_H-M   'P 1'
#
loop_
_entity.id
_entity.type
_entity.pdbx_description
1 polymer ?
#
loop_
_entity_poly.entity_id
_entity_poly.type
_entity_poly.pdbx_seq_one_letter_code
_entity_poly.pdbx_strand_id
1 'polypeptide(L)'
;DRVMVSFRNLSTVGIIDKKSGDFTWLLGYDTLSQQHDPSLLSNGNILIFDNGSHRQSDPMPSSRVIEVDPKSNDIVWEYHDTPNFNFFSPYISGARRLPNGNTLITEGSFGRIFQVTTDGQVVWEYVNPHFHPDPDGVEVNSVFRALHYQAHEIPNLG
;
A
#
# COMPACT_ATOMS: atom_id res chain seq x y z
N ASP A 1 3.11 13.84 19.75
CA ASP A 1 1.80 13.26 19.45
C ASP A 1 1.50 13.62 18.00
N ARG A 2 1.68 12.67 17.07
CA ARG A 2 1.60 12.92 15.62
C ARG A 2 0.62 11.95 14.98
N VAL A 3 0.00 12.34 13.88
CA VAL A 3 -0.90 11.48 13.09
C VAL A 3 -0.50 11.50 11.63
N MET A 4 -0.49 10.33 10.99
CA MET A 4 -0.28 10.19 9.56
C MET A 4 -1.63 10.17 8.84
N VAL A 5 -1.71 10.87 7.71
CA VAL A 5 -2.94 11.03 6.92
C VAL A 5 -2.65 10.73 5.45
N SER A 6 -3.64 10.16 4.77
CA SER A 6 -3.62 9.96 3.32
C SER A 6 -4.77 10.72 2.67
N PHE A 7 -4.45 11.64 1.78
CA PHE A 7 -5.39 12.38 0.96
C PHE A 7 -5.35 11.84 -0.46
N ARG A 8 -6.17 10.82 -0.75
CA ARG A 8 -6.27 10.16 -2.06
C ARG A 8 -6.41 11.15 -3.21
N ASN A 9 -7.35 12.08 -3.11
CA ASN A 9 -7.68 12.98 -4.23
C ASN A 9 -6.64 14.09 -4.45
N LEU A 10 -5.80 14.38 -3.44
CA LEU A 10 -4.67 15.30 -3.59
C LEU A 10 -3.38 14.56 -3.99
N SER A 11 -3.42 13.23 -3.98
CA SER A 11 -2.24 12.37 -4.09
C SER A 11 -1.15 12.75 -3.08
N THR A 12 -1.55 12.89 -1.80
CA THR A 12 -0.66 13.39 -0.74
C THR A 12 -0.74 12.54 0.52
N VAL A 13 0.42 12.17 1.07
CA VAL A 13 0.56 11.65 2.43
C VAL A 13 1.24 12.71 3.29
N GLY A 14 0.80 12.86 4.54
CA GLY A 14 1.39 13.81 5.47
C GLY A 14 1.44 13.31 6.90
N ILE A 15 2.31 13.92 7.71
CA ILE A 15 2.36 13.72 9.16
C ILE A 15 2.05 15.05 9.84
N ILE A 16 0.97 15.08 10.61
CA ILE A 16 0.48 16.26 11.33
C ILE A 16 0.90 16.16 12.79
N ASP A 17 1.48 17.24 13.35
CA ASP A 17 1.62 17.38 14.80
C ASP A 17 0.25 17.75 15.40
N LYS A 18 -0.26 16.91 16.30
CA LYS A 18 -1.63 17.05 16.80
C LYS A 18 -1.85 18.28 17.69
N LYS A 19 -0.78 18.88 18.22
CA LYS A 19 -0.90 20.06 19.09
C LYS A 19 -0.99 21.35 18.29
N SER A 20 -0.14 21.49 17.27
CA SER A 20 -0.09 22.67 16.41
C SER A 20 -1.09 22.61 15.25
N GLY A 21 -1.37 21.40 14.74
CA GLY A 21 -2.09 21.21 13.49
C GLY A 21 -1.19 21.32 12.25
N ASP A 22 0.10 21.58 12.43
CA ASP A 22 1.04 21.76 11.32
C ASP A 22 1.47 20.43 10.71
N PHE A 23 1.68 20.44 9.39
CA PHE A 23 2.37 19.35 8.71
C PHE A 23 3.86 19.38 9.04
N THR A 24 4.35 18.30 9.65
CA THR A 24 5.77 18.08 9.93
C THR A 24 6.50 17.38 8.79
N TRP A 25 5.76 16.78 7.87
CA TRP A 25 6.26 16.12 6.67
C TRP A 25 5.12 15.94 5.65
N LEU A 26 5.44 16.01 4.36
CA LEU A 26 4.54 15.81 3.23
C LEU A 26 5.26 15.10 2.08
N LEU A 27 4.55 14.18 1.42
CA LEU A 27 4.90 13.63 0.11
C LEU A 27 3.68 13.78 -0.79
N GLY A 28 3.83 14.43 -1.94
CA GLY A 28 2.72 14.90 -2.77
C GLY A 28 2.63 14.27 -4.16
N TYR A 29 1.81 14.91 -5.00
CA TYR A 29 1.46 14.48 -6.36
C TYR A 29 2.63 14.34 -7.32
N ASP A 30 3.78 14.97 -7.03
CA ASP A 30 5.02 14.80 -7.80
C ASP A 30 5.56 13.36 -7.70
N THR A 31 5.13 12.59 -6.69
CA THR A 31 5.55 11.21 -6.46
C THR A 31 4.37 10.23 -6.46
N LEU A 32 3.30 10.59 -5.75
CA LEU A 32 2.19 9.70 -5.48
C LEU A 32 1.06 9.88 -6.50
N SER A 33 0.23 8.86 -6.66
CA SER A 33 -1.04 8.98 -7.38
C SER A 33 -2.13 8.13 -6.73
N GLN A 34 -3.11 8.81 -6.11
CA GLN A 34 -4.27 8.20 -5.45
C GLN A 34 -3.94 7.10 -4.42
N GLN A 35 -2.81 7.22 -3.73
CA GLN A 35 -2.26 6.26 -2.79
C GLN A 35 -3.15 5.91 -1.59
N HIS A 36 -2.91 4.74 -1.01
CA HIS A 36 -3.57 4.19 0.15
C HIS A 36 -2.57 3.65 1.19
N ASP A 37 -3.09 3.47 2.40
CA ASP A 37 -2.46 2.71 3.49
C ASP A 37 -1.01 3.08 3.87
N PRO A 38 -0.68 4.37 4.04
CA PRO A 38 0.67 4.71 4.48
C PRO A 38 0.89 4.23 5.93
N SER A 39 2.06 3.63 6.20
CA SER A 39 2.41 3.12 7.52
C SER A 39 3.87 3.43 7.88
N LEU A 40 4.11 3.75 9.16
CA LEU A 40 5.45 3.99 9.68
C LEU A 40 6.13 2.65 10.01
N LEU A 41 7.32 2.44 9.46
CA LEU A 41 8.15 1.27 9.73
C LEU A 41 9.05 1.51 10.95
N SER A 42 9.58 0.42 11.52
CA SER A 42 10.45 0.47 12.71
C SER A 42 11.77 1.21 12.48
N ASN A 43 12.26 1.26 11.24
CA ASN A 43 13.43 2.04 10.83
C ASN A 43 13.14 3.55 10.65
N GLY A 44 11.88 3.97 10.78
CA GLY A 44 11.44 5.35 10.59
C GLY A 44 11.01 5.70 9.16
N ASN A 45 11.13 4.77 8.21
CA ASN A 45 10.64 4.96 6.85
C ASN A 45 9.12 4.80 6.78
N ILE A 46 8.54 5.19 5.64
CA ILE A 46 7.10 5.12 5.40
C ILE A 46 6.83 4.18 4.24
N LEU A 47 6.06 3.11 4.50
CA LEU A 47 5.59 2.19 3.46
C LEU A 47 4.23 2.69 2.94
N ILE A 48 4.05 2.75 1.62
CA ILE A 48 2.86 3.30 0.97
C ILE A 48 2.44 2.38 -0.18
N PHE A 49 1.15 2.06 -0.27
CA PHE A 49 0.58 1.48 -1.48
C PHE A 49 0.17 2.62 -2.42
N ASP A 50 0.81 2.73 -3.58
CA ASP A 50 0.63 3.84 -4.51
C ASP A 50 -0.12 3.34 -5.76
N ASN A 51 -1.44 3.60 -5.79
CA ASN A 51 -2.38 3.02 -6.75
C ASN A 51 -2.06 3.39 -8.22
N GLY A 52 -1.56 4.60 -8.47
CA GLY A 52 -0.99 4.95 -9.79
C GLY A 52 -1.99 5.35 -10.87
N SER A 53 -3.28 5.50 -10.54
CA SER A 53 -4.36 5.73 -11.52
C SER A 53 -4.12 6.89 -12.49
N HIS A 54 -3.40 7.94 -12.06
CA HIS A 54 -3.11 9.13 -12.85
C HIS A 54 -1.65 9.59 -12.71
N ARG A 55 -0.71 8.67 -12.49
CA ARG A 55 0.70 9.04 -12.34
C ARG A 55 1.22 9.59 -13.67
N GLN A 56 1.67 10.84 -13.67
CA GLN A 56 2.04 11.55 -14.91
C GLN A 56 3.31 11.01 -15.58
N SER A 57 4.20 10.39 -14.80
CA SER A 57 5.47 9.84 -15.29
C SER A 57 5.31 8.56 -16.09
N ASP A 58 4.17 7.88 -15.98
CA ASP A 58 4.01 6.52 -16.47
C ASP A 58 3.18 6.53 -17.77
N PRO A 59 3.57 5.74 -18.79
CA PRO A 59 2.83 5.68 -20.04
C PRO A 59 1.47 4.99 -19.89
N MET A 60 1.27 4.24 -18.80
CA MET A 60 0.03 3.51 -18.51
C MET A 60 -0.14 3.37 -16.99
N PRO A 61 -1.38 3.32 -16.46
CA PRO A 61 -1.60 3.14 -15.03
C PRO A 61 -0.99 1.84 -14.52
N SER A 62 -0.29 1.93 -13.39
CA SER A 62 0.25 0.78 -12.67
C SER A 62 0.39 1.09 -11.19
N SER A 63 0.17 0.08 -10.35
CA SER A 63 0.38 0.21 -8.92
C SER A 63 1.80 -0.15 -8.54
N ARG A 64 2.27 0.44 -7.44
CA ARG A 64 3.52 0.08 -6.80
C ARG A 64 3.38 0.14 -5.29
N VAL A 65 4.26 -0.55 -4.58
CA VAL A 65 4.46 -0.34 -3.14
C VAL A 65 5.82 0.29 -2.94
N ILE A 66 5.87 1.43 -2.27
CA ILE A 66 7.11 2.17 -2.05
C ILE A 66 7.43 2.28 -0.56
N GLU A 67 8.73 2.22 -0.24
CA GLU A 67 9.27 2.63 1.06
C GLU A 67 10.02 3.95 0.85
N VAL A 68 9.63 4.97 1.61
CA VAL A 68 10.19 6.33 1.51
C VAL A 68 10.95 6.68 2.78
N ASP A 69 12.17 7.21 2.63
CA ASP A 69 12.87 7.87 3.75
C ASP A 69 12.31 9.29 3.90
N PRO A 70 11.58 9.61 4.99
CA PRO A 70 10.98 10.92 5.17
C PRO A 70 12.01 12.05 5.42
N LYS A 71 13.30 11.73 5.58
CA LYS A 71 14.37 12.74 5.74
C LYS A 71 14.83 13.30 4.40
N SER A 72 14.94 12.45 3.38
CA SER A 72 15.38 12.84 2.03
C SER A 72 14.26 12.88 1.00
N ASN A 73 13.11 12.25 1.29
CA ASN A 73 12.02 11.94 0.36
C ASN A 73 12.40 10.97 -0.75
N ASP A 74 13.50 10.23 -0.60
CA ASP A 74 13.88 9.21 -1.58
C ASP A 74 13.02 7.95 -1.40
N ILE A 75 12.66 7.34 -2.53
CA ILE A 75 12.14 5.97 -2.57
C ILE A 75 13.33 5.04 -2.40
N VAL A 76 13.44 4.40 -1.23
CA VAL A 76 14.56 3.52 -0.86
C VAL A 76 14.27 2.04 -1.12
N TRP A 77 13.02 1.70 -1.38
CA TRP A 77 12.60 0.39 -1.87
C TRP A 77 11.30 0.53 -2.67
N GLU A 78 11.13 -0.26 -3.71
CA GLU A 78 9.93 -0.29 -4.52
C GLU A 78 9.62 -1.73 -4.94
N TYR A 79 8.34 -2.10 -4.89
CA TYR A 79 7.80 -3.24 -5.60
C TYR A 79 6.85 -2.77 -6.70
N HIS A 80 7.09 -3.27 -7.91
CA HIS A 80 6.17 -3.29 -9.04
C HIS A 80 6.29 -4.67 -9.70
N ASP A 81 5.29 -5.07 -10.48
CA ASP A 81 5.39 -6.29 -11.29
C ASP A 81 6.11 -5.97 -12.60
N THR A 82 6.69 -6.97 -13.27
CA THR A 82 7.36 -6.79 -14.56
C THR A 82 6.66 -7.61 -15.64
N PRO A 83 6.02 -6.96 -16.63
CA PRO A 83 5.85 -5.51 -16.80
C PRO A 83 4.89 -4.87 -15.78
N ASN A 84 5.05 -3.56 -15.52
CA ASN A 84 4.33 -2.83 -14.47
C ASN A 84 2.80 -2.98 -14.52
N PHE A 85 2.24 -3.12 -15.73
CA PHE A 85 0.79 -3.25 -15.91
C PHE A 85 0.19 -4.58 -15.46
N ASN A 86 1.02 -5.56 -15.11
CA ASN A 86 0.55 -6.80 -14.48
C ASN A 86 0.06 -6.58 -13.05
N PHE A 87 0.40 -5.44 -12.44
CA PHE A 87 -0.03 -5.07 -11.10
C PHE A 87 -0.66 -3.68 -11.11
N PHE A 88 -1.98 -3.65 -10.98
CA PHE A 88 -2.72 -2.40 -10.95
C PHE A 88 -4.01 -2.55 -10.16
N SER A 89 -4.13 -1.80 -9.06
CA SER A 89 -5.36 -1.66 -8.29
C SER A 89 -5.72 -0.17 -8.18
N PRO A 90 -6.74 0.33 -8.90
CA PRO A 90 -7.05 1.77 -8.97
C PRO A 90 -7.61 2.38 -7.68
N TYR A 91 -8.04 1.55 -6.73
CA TYR A 91 -8.59 1.99 -5.45
C TYR A 91 -8.34 0.94 -4.37
N ILE A 92 -8.70 1.28 -3.12
CA ILE A 92 -8.45 0.47 -1.91
C ILE A 92 -7.00 -0.02 -1.90
N SER A 93 -6.72 -1.19 -1.33
CA SER A 93 -5.38 -1.80 -1.26
C SER A 93 -4.55 -1.33 -0.07
N GLY A 94 -3.48 -2.10 0.18
CA GLY A 94 -2.58 -1.82 1.28
C GLY A 94 -1.34 -2.70 1.25
N ALA A 95 -0.35 -2.34 2.07
CA ALA A 95 0.90 -3.07 2.18
C ALA A 95 1.40 -3.06 3.63
N ARG A 96 1.99 -4.18 4.05
CA ARG A 96 2.53 -4.33 5.40
C ARG A 96 3.86 -5.08 5.37
N ARG A 97 4.90 -4.44 5.87
CA ARG A 97 6.18 -5.10 6.15
C ARG A 97 6.00 -6.07 7.32
N LEU A 98 6.43 -7.32 7.11
CA LEU A 98 6.36 -8.40 8.11
C LEU A 98 7.68 -8.51 8.89
N PRO A 99 7.69 -9.18 10.06
CA PRO A 99 8.90 -9.32 10.88
C PRO A 99 10.08 -10.01 10.17
N ASN A 100 9.82 -10.87 9.20
CA ASN A 100 10.85 -11.54 8.41
C ASN A 100 11.43 -10.68 7.26
N GLY A 101 10.99 -9.42 7.13
CA GLY A 101 11.43 -8.51 6.07
C GLY A 101 10.59 -8.57 4.79
N ASN A 102 9.76 -9.58 4.60
CA ASN A 102 8.84 -9.65 3.46
C ASN A 102 7.73 -8.61 3.57
N THR A 103 7.10 -8.27 2.44
CA THR A 103 5.95 -7.37 2.41
C THR A 103 4.69 -8.15 2.00
N LEU A 104 3.66 -8.12 2.84
CA LEU A 104 2.32 -8.56 2.45
C LEU A 104 1.63 -7.42 1.71
N ILE A 105 1.08 -7.69 0.53
CA ILE A 105 0.42 -6.73 -0.33
C ILE A 105 -1.02 -7.20 -0.55
N THR A 106 -1.98 -6.28 -0.39
CA THR A 106 -3.38 -6.49 -0.74
C THR A 106 -3.67 -5.71 -2.01
N GLU A 107 -3.77 -6.39 -3.16
CA GLU A 107 -4.27 -5.82 -4.41
C GLU A 107 -5.80 -5.83 -4.37
N GLY A 108 -6.37 -4.77 -3.83
CA GLY A 108 -7.73 -4.82 -3.32
C GLY A 108 -8.80 -4.95 -4.41
N SER A 109 -8.64 -4.27 -5.56
CA SER A 109 -9.63 -4.30 -6.65
C SER A 109 -9.77 -5.67 -7.32
N PHE A 110 -8.78 -6.55 -7.17
CA PHE A 110 -8.77 -7.90 -7.76
C PHE A 110 -8.80 -9.02 -6.70
N GLY A 111 -9.00 -8.65 -5.43
CA GLY A 111 -9.09 -9.59 -4.31
C GLY A 111 -7.84 -10.44 -4.09
N ARG A 112 -6.70 -10.07 -4.68
CA ARG A 112 -5.43 -10.79 -4.58
C ARG A 112 -4.65 -10.28 -3.37
N ILE A 113 -4.14 -11.22 -2.59
CA ILE A 113 -3.26 -10.97 -1.45
C ILE A 113 -2.01 -11.78 -1.70
N PHE A 114 -0.85 -11.15 -1.66
CA PHE A 114 0.40 -11.84 -1.95
C PHE A 114 1.55 -11.32 -1.09
N GLN A 115 2.58 -12.14 -0.92
CA GLN A 115 3.74 -11.82 -0.13
C GLN A 115 4.97 -11.78 -1.04
N VAL A 116 5.75 -10.71 -0.93
CA VAL A 116 7.00 -10.52 -1.68
C VAL A 116 8.20 -10.49 -0.75
N THR A 117 9.33 -11.04 -1.18
CA THR A 117 10.62 -10.84 -0.51
C THR A 117 11.10 -9.40 -0.66
N THR A 118 12.16 -9.03 0.06
CA THR A 118 12.85 -7.74 -0.12
C THR A 118 13.36 -7.55 -1.55
N ASP A 119 13.68 -8.65 -2.24
CA ASP A 119 14.15 -8.65 -3.63
C ASP A 119 12.99 -8.73 -4.64
N GLY A 120 11.74 -8.58 -4.18
CA GLY A 120 10.55 -8.53 -5.02
C GLY A 120 10.02 -9.88 -5.50
N GLN A 121 10.51 -11.01 -4.97
CA GLN A 121 10.02 -12.34 -5.37
C GLN A 121 8.71 -12.68 -4.67
N VAL A 122 7.67 -13.04 -5.43
CA VAL A 122 6.42 -13.55 -4.85
C VAL A 122 6.65 -14.94 -4.25
N VAL A 123 6.39 -15.10 -2.96
CA VAL A 123 6.61 -16.36 -2.21
C VAL A 123 5.33 -16.99 -1.67
N TRP A 124 4.24 -16.24 -1.68
CA TRP A 124 2.91 -16.72 -1.31
C TRP A 124 1.85 -15.86 -1.99
N GLU A 125 0.72 -16.47 -2.33
CA GLU A 125 -0.39 -15.81 -2.99
C GLU A 125 -1.72 -16.47 -2.62
N TYR A 126 -2.75 -15.65 -2.51
CA TYR A 126 -4.15 -16.04 -2.36
C TYR A 126 -5.03 -15.07 -3.14
N VAL A 127 -6.06 -15.62 -3.80
CA VAL A 127 -7.09 -14.82 -4.47
C VAL A 127 -8.42 -15.13 -3.81
N ASN A 128 -9.14 -14.08 -3.37
CA ASN A 128 -10.47 -14.23 -2.79
C ASN A 128 -11.42 -14.92 -3.79
N PRO A 129 -11.96 -16.11 -3.49
CA PRO A 129 -12.86 -16.82 -4.39
C PRO A 129 -14.31 -16.36 -4.29
N HIS A 130 -14.63 -15.46 -3.35
CA HIS A 130 -16.00 -14.98 -3.11
C HIS A 130 -16.28 -13.71 -3.91
N PHE A 131 -17.12 -13.86 -4.92
CA PHE A 131 -17.60 -12.76 -5.76
C PHE A 131 -18.98 -12.30 -5.31
N HIS A 132 -19.19 -10.99 -5.38
CA HIS A 132 -20.47 -10.35 -5.17
C HIS A 132 -20.65 -9.20 -6.17
N PRO A 133 -21.90 -8.90 -6.59
CA PRO A 133 -22.15 -7.76 -7.45
C PRO A 133 -21.90 -6.45 -6.71
N ASP A 134 -21.19 -5.53 -7.37
CA ASP A 134 -21.05 -4.15 -6.95
C ASP A 134 -22.34 -3.33 -7.23
N PRO A 135 -22.41 -2.03 -6.89
CA PRO A 135 -23.60 -1.20 -7.14
C PRO A 135 -24.02 -1.10 -8.62
N ASP A 136 -23.10 -1.33 -9.57
CA ASP A 136 -23.36 -1.32 -11.01
C ASP A 136 -23.72 -2.74 -11.53
N GLY A 137 -23.75 -3.74 -10.65
CA GLY A 137 -24.07 -5.13 -10.96
C GLY A 137 -22.90 -5.94 -11.52
N VAL A 138 -21.67 -5.44 -11.42
CA VAL A 138 -20.46 -6.16 -11.86
C VAL A 138 -20.01 -7.08 -10.73
N GLU A 139 -19.81 -8.37 -11.04
CA GLU A 139 -19.25 -9.33 -10.08
C GLU A 139 -17.80 -8.97 -9.75
N VAL A 140 -17.53 -8.67 -8.49
CA VAL A 140 -16.20 -8.32 -7.97
C VAL A 140 -15.87 -9.15 -6.73
N ASN A 141 -14.58 -9.43 -6.52
CA ASN A 141 -14.07 -10.13 -5.33
C ASN A 141 -13.23 -9.21 -4.44
N SER A 142 -13.49 -7.89 -4.50
CA SER A 142 -12.68 -6.85 -3.89
C SER A 142 -12.41 -7.09 -2.40
N VAL A 143 -11.16 -6.89 -1.97
CA VAL A 143 -10.73 -6.98 -0.58
C VAL A 143 -10.21 -5.62 -0.12
N PHE A 144 -10.82 -5.05 0.91
CA PHE A 144 -10.43 -3.72 1.41
C PHE A 144 -9.00 -3.69 1.97
N ARG A 145 -8.68 -4.65 2.86
CA ARG A 145 -7.36 -4.79 3.51
C ARG A 145 -7.17 -6.22 4.01
N ALA A 146 -5.95 -6.74 3.93
CA ALA A 146 -5.52 -7.95 4.63
C ALA A 146 -4.56 -7.64 5.78
N LEU A 147 -4.63 -8.44 6.84
CA LEU A 147 -3.73 -8.38 7.99
C LEU A 147 -3.07 -9.74 8.20
N HIS A 148 -1.77 -9.73 8.50
CA HIS A 148 -1.03 -10.92 8.91
C HIS A 148 -0.75 -10.81 10.40
N TYR A 149 -1.10 -11.86 11.14
CA TYR A 149 -0.83 -12.02 12.55
C TYR A 149 0.12 -13.18 12.76
N GLN A 150 1.14 -12.98 13.60
CA GLN A 150 1.97 -14.05 14.12
C GLN A 150 1.17 -14.88 15.13
N ALA A 151 1.56 -16.15 15.33
CA ALA A 151 0.88 -17.03 16.27
C ALA A 151 0.77 -16.41 17.68
N HIS A 152 1.83 -15.75 18.16
CA HIS A 152 1.83 -15.09 19.48
C HIS A 152 0.92 -13.85 19.57
N GLU A 153 0.49 -13.28 18.43
CA GLU A 153 -0.43 -12.14 18.38
C GLU A 153 -1.91 -12.57 18.46
N ILE A 154 -2.19 -13.88 18.32
CA ILE A 154 -3.54 -14.41 18.44
C ILE A 154 -3.64 -15.27 19.70
N PRO A 155 -4.20 -14.72 20.80
CA PRO A 155 -4.42 -15.49 22.02
C PRO A 155 -5.25 -16.74 21.71
N ASN A 156 -4.82 -17.89 22.24
CA ASN A 156 -5.46 -19.21 22.09
C ASN A 156 -5.33 -19.87 20.71
N LEU A 157 -4.42 -19.40 19.86
CA LEU A 157 -4.07 -20.06 18.60
C LEU A 157 -2.89 -21.04 18.82
N GLY A 158 -3.15 -22.10 19.59
CA GLY A 158 -2.21 -23.20 19.87
C GLY A 158 -1.36 -23.01 21.12
#